data_AF-A0A9E4U5V7-F1
#
_entry.id   AF-A0A9E4U5V7-F1
#
_cell.length_a   1.000
_cell.length_b   1.000
_cell.length_c   1.000
_cell.angle_alpha   90.00
_cell.angle_beta   90.00
_cell.angle_gamma   90.00
#
_symmetry.space_group_name_H-M   'P 1'
#
loop_
_entity.id
_entity.type
_entity.pdbx_description
1 polymer ?
#
loop_
_entity_poly.entity_id
_entity_poly.type
_entity_poly.pdbx_seq_one_letter_code
_entity_poly.pdbx_strand_id
1 'polypeptide(L)' 'MELALGDLKVLDLTHFVAGPACTKLLADFGADVLKVERLEGDPARNLGPFFHDRP' A
#
# COMPACT_ATOMS: atom_id res chain seq x y z
N MET A 1 17.18 -15.17 -3.06
CA MET A 1 16.55 -15.85 -1.92
C MET A 1 15.07 -15.59 -2.06
N GLU A 2 14.26 -16.64 -2.14
CA GLU A 2 12.82 -16.52 -2.37
C GLU A 2 12.12 -16.23 -1.04
N LEU A 3 11.34 -15.14 -1.00
CA LEU A 3 10.57 -14.77 0.19
C LEU A 3 9.24 -15.55 0.19
N ALA A 4 8.61 -15.64 1.38
CA ALA A 4 7.46 -16.52 1.61
C ALA A 4 6.26 -16.29 0.66
N LEU A 5 6.11 -15.09 0.10
CA LEU A 5 5.05 -14.72 -0.83
C LEU A 5 5.57 -14.25 -2.20
N GLY A 6 6.81 -14.61 -2.55
CA GLY A 6 7.52 -14.11 -3.74
C GLY A 6 6.87 -14.42 -5.09
N ASP A 7 5.97 -15.40 -5.14
CA ASP A 7 5.25 -15.86 -6.32
C ASP A 7 3.85 -15.25 -6.48
N LEU A 8 3.40 -14.44 -5.52
CA LEU A 8 2.08 -13.85 -5.52
C LEU A 8 2.05 -12.47 -6.19
N LYS A 9 0.99 -12.22 -6.96
CA LYS A 9 0.59 -10.90 -7.44
C LYS A 9 -0.71 -10.48 -6.74
N VAL A 10 -0.73 -9.31 -6.13
CA VAL A 10 -1.86 -8.81 -5.34
C VAL A 10 -2.32 -7.46 -5.89
N LEU A 11 -3.61 -7.36 -6.21
CA LEU A 11 -4.24 -6.09 -6.56
C LEU A 11 -4.84 -5.45 -5.32
N ASP A 12 -4.28 -4.33 -4.88
CA ASP A 12 -4.74 -3.60 -3.70
C ASP A 12 -5.69 -2.45 -4.10
N LEU A 13 -6.98 -2.67 -3.83
CA LEU A 13 -8.06 -1.68 -4.02
C LEU A 13 -8.50 -1.03 -2.70
N THR A 14 -7.75 -1.26 -1.62
CA THR A 14 -8.10 -0.76 -0.30
C THR A 14 -7.68 0.70 -0.12
N HIS A 15 -8.19 1.35 0.93
CA HIS A 15 -7.90 2.75 1.23
C HIS A 15 -7.64 2.97 2.72
N PHE A 16 -7.17 4.16 3.08
CA PHE A 16 -6.87 4.55 4.45
C PHE A 16 -5.78 3.66 5.08
N VAL A 17 -6.04 3.05 6.24
CA VAL A 17 -5.00 2.44 7.07
C VAL A 17 -5.08 0.92 7.05
N ALA A 18 -6.24 0.34 7.40
CA ALA A 18 -6.33 -1.09 7.68
C ALA A 18 -5.96 -1.98 6.46
N GLY A 19 -6.45 -1.62 5.28
CA GLY A 19 -6.16 -2.36 4.05
C GLY A 19 -4.70 -2.21 3.61
N PRO A 20 -4.19 -0.97 3.42
CA PRO A 20 -2.79 -0.76 3.03
C PRO A 20 -1.78 -1.30 4.05
N ALA A 21 -2.12 -1.32 5.34
CA ALA A 21 -1.27 -1.96 6.35
C ALA A 21 -1.18 -3.48 6.16
N CYS A 22 -2.29 -4.13 5.81
CA CYS A 22 -2.31 -5.56 5.51
C CYS A 22 -1.51 -5.88 4.24
N THR A 23 -1.76 -5.16 3.14
CA THR A 23 -1.10 -5.42 1.86
C THR A 23 0.38 -5.04 1.88
N LYS A 24 0.78 -4.04 2.68
CA LYS A 24 2.18 -3.76 2.97
C LYS A 24 2.89 -4.97 3.58
N LEU A 25 2.28 -5.66 4.56
CA LEU A 25 2.90 -6.87 5.14
C LEU A 25 3.08 -7.97 4.10
N LEU A 26 2.14 -8.10 3.15
CA LEU A 26 2.29 -9.05 2.05
C LEU A 26 3.48 -8.69 1.15
N ALA A 27 3.66 -7.40 0.85
CA ALA A 27 4.83 -6.90 0.10
C ALA A 27 6.14 -7.12 0.87
N ASP A 28 6.16 -6.89 2.19
CA ASP A 28 7.31 -7.14 3.05
C ASP A 28 7.73 -8.63 3.03
N PHE A 29 6.77 -9.54 2.81
CA PHE A 29 7.02 -10.98 2.60
C PHE A 29 7.19 -11.40 1.14
N GLY A 30 7.32 -10.44 0.22
CA GLY A 30 7.76 -10.66 -1.16
C GLY A 30 6.68 -10.61 -2.23
N ALA A 31 5.41 -10.39 -1.89
CA ALA A 31 4.36 -10.28 -2.90
C ALA A 31 4.54 -9.05 -3.80
N ASP A 32 4.22 -9.17 -5.08
CA ASP A 32 4.12 -8.05 -6.03
C ASP A 32 2.75 -7.38 -5.88
N VAL A 33 2.71 -6.31 -5.08
CA VAL A 33 1.47 -5.60 -4.71
C VAL A 33 1.27 -4.37 -5.60
N LEU A 34 0.27 -4.41 -6.47
CA LEU A 34 -0.15 -3.26 -7.29
C LEU A 34 -1.29 -2.52 -6.60
N LYS A 35 -1.03 -1.31 -6.12
CA LYS A 35 -2.07 -0.41 -5.58
C LYS A 35 -2.77 0.31 -6.73
N VAL A 36 -4.10 0.20 -6.77
CA VAL A 36 -4.93 0.99 -7.68
C VAL A 36 -5.68 2.03 -6.88
N GLU A 37 -5.47 3.29 -7.24
CA GLU A 37 -6.11 4.43 -6.59
C GLU A 37 -7.10 5.10 -7.55
N ARG A 38 -7.97 5.92 -6.98
CA ARG A 38 -8.81 6.84 -7.77
C ARG A 38 -7.92 7.89 -8.42
N LEU A 39 -8.47 8.66 -9.37
CA LEU A 39 -7.73 9.75 -10.02
C LEU A 39 -7.24 10.79 -9.01
N GLU A 40 -7.98 10.99 -7.91
CA GLU A 40 -7.63 11.90 -6.81
C GLU A 40 -6.63 11.29 -5.81
N GLY A 41 -6.25 10.02 -5.98
CA GLY A 41 -5.41 9.26 -5.07
C GLY A 41 -6.15 8.65 -3.88
N ASP A 42 -5.42 7.93 -3.04
CA ASP A 42 -5.90 7.46 -1.75
C ASP A 42 -6.13 8.65 -0.79
N PRO A 43 -7.31 8.79 -0.15
CA PRO A 43 -7.56 9.85 0.81
C PRO A 43 -6.52 9.93 1.95
N ALA A 44 -5.87 8.81 2.28
CA ALA A 44 -4.79 8.77 3.27
C ALA A 44 -3.61 9.70 2.94
N ARG A 45 -3.38 10.00 1.66
CA ARG A 45 -2.32 10.92 1.21
C ARG A 45 -2.49 12.34 1.76
N ASN A 46 -3.71 12.70 2.13
CA ASN A 46 -4.05 14.01 2.71
C ASN A 46 -4.27 13.94 4.22
N LEU A 47 -3.92 12.82 4.87
CA LEU A 47 -3.96 12.70 6.32
C LEU A 47 -2.58 13.02 6.87
N GLY A 48 -2.49 14.11 7.64
CA GLY A 48 -1.28 14.47 8.34
C GLY A 48 -0.89 13.45 9.44
N PRO A 49 0.30 13.59 10.04
CA PRO A 49 1.25 14.68 9.83
C PRO A 49 1.99 14.57 8.49
N PHE A 50 2.32 15.71 7.90
CA PHE A 50 3.06 15.79 6.66
C PHE A 50 4.54 16.06 6.91
N PHE A 51 5.40 15.46 6.09
CA PHE A 51 6.82 15.79 6.12
C PHE A 51 7.00 17.25 5.67
N HIS A 52 7.62 18.08 6.52
CA HIS A 52 7.78 19.52 6.30
C HIS A 52 6.47 20.29 6.06
N ASP A 53 5.34 19.84 6.64
CA ASP A 53 4.01 20.47 6.47
C ASP A 53 3.54 20.55 5.01
N ARG A 54 4.04 19.65 4.13
CA ARG A 54 3.66 19.57 2.72
C ARG A 54 2.85 18.30 2.44
N PRO A 55 1.56 18.41 2.14
CA PRO A 55 0.73 17.28 1.70
C PRO A 55 1.20 16.69 0.37
#